data_AF-A0A6P1ZVI4-F1
#
_entry.id   AF-A0A6P1ZVI4-F1
#
_cell.length_a   1.000
_cell.length_b   1.000
_cell.length_c   1.000
_cell.angle_alpha   90.00
_cell.angle_beta   90.00
_cell.angle_gamma   90.00
#
_symmetry.space_group_name_H-M   'P 1'
#
loop_
_entity.id
_entity.type
_entity.pdbx_description
1 polymer ?
#
loop_
_entity_poly.entity_id
_entity_poly.type
_entity_poly.pdbx_seq_one_letter_code
_entity_poly.pdbx_strand_id
1 'polypeptide(L)'
;MSRNDIIKTIRTYAVILLLHLIKQKAEHRSTRSWEVSIRNSVREIQRENKCRKAGGYYLTRSELWETLEEAYLNAIDQASLEVEEGRYQPEELEKLVNREEIIRFALDLILPGESS
;
A
#
# COMPACT_ATOMS: atom_id res chain seq x y z
N MET A 1 -3.61 9.87 -19.13
CA MET A 1 -4.28 8.88 -18.28
C MET A 1 -5.63 9.45 -17.88
N SER A 2 -6.67 8.65 -18.04
CA SER A 2 -7.97 8.92 -17.44
C SER A 2 -7.86 8.78 -15.91
N ARG A 3 -8.88 9.25 -15.18
CA ARG A 3 -8.96 9.05 -13.74
C ARG A 3 -8.92 7.56 -13.35
N ASN A 4 -9.58 6.70 -14.13
CA ASN A 4 -9.59 5.26 -13.91
C ASN A 4 -8.20 4.63 -14.12
N ASP A 5 -7.43 5.13 -15.09
CA ASP A 5 -6.04 4.66 -15.28
C ASP A 5 -5.17 5.01 -14.06
N ILE A 6 -5.38 6.19 -13.48
CA ILE A 6 -4.66 6.63 -12.28
C ILE A 6 -5.01 5.74 -11.08
N ILE A 7 -6.30 5.48 -10.85
CA ILE A 7 -6.75 4.55 -9.79
C ILE A 7 -6.12 3.18 -9.98
N LYS A 8 -6.15 2.63 -11.19
CA LYS A 8 -5.58 1.32 -11.51
C LYS A 8 -4.08 1.28 -11.22
N THR A 9 -3.34 2.30 -11.66
CA THR A 9 -1.88 2.39 -11.43
C THR A 9 -1.56 2.52 -9.94
N ILE A 10 -2.27 3.39 -9.22
CA ILE A 10 -2.12 3.55 -7.76
C ILE A 10 -2.40 2.22 -7.06
N ARG A 11 -3.47 1.51 -7.43
CA ARG A 11 -3.82 0.20 -6.88
C ARG A 11 -2.69 -0.82 -7.08
N THR A 12 -2.06 -0.85 -8.25
CA THR A 12 -0.91 -1.76 -8.50
C THR A 12 0.25 -1.49 -7.54
N TYR A 13 0.64 -0.23 -7.33
CA TYR A 13 1.70 0.11 -6.37
C TYR A 13 1.25 -0.09 -4.92
N ALA A 14 -0.03 0.12 -4.62
CA ALA A 14 -0.61 -0.12 -3.31
C ALA A 14 -0.54 -1.59 -2.91
N VAL A 15 -0.77 -2.53 -3.85
CA VAL A 15 -0.59 -3.97 -3.59
C VAL A 15 0.85 -4.26 -3.13
N ILE A 16 1.84 -3.71 -3.83
CA ILE A 16 3.26 -3.91 -3.49
C ILE A 16 3.61 -3.26 -2.14
N LEU A 17 3.09 -2.05 -1.89
CA LEU A 17 3.28 -1.36 -0.61
C LEU A 17 2.72 -2.19 0.55
N LEU A 18 1.45 -2.59 0.45
CA LEU A 18 0.74 -3.34 1.48
C LEU A 18 1.36 -4.72 1.70
N LEU A 19 1.79 -5.42 0.64
CA LEU A 19 2.51 -6.69 0.73
C LEU A 19 3.69 -6.60 1.70
N HIS A 20 4.55 -5.59 1.51
CA HIS A 20 5.73 -5.43 2.35
C HIS A 20 5.38 -4.97 3.77
N LEU A 21 4.35 -4.13 3.94
CA LEU A 21 3.88 -3.73 5.27
C LEU A 21 3.29 -4.90 6.06
N ILE A 22 2.51 -5.77 5.41
CA ILE A 22 1.98 -7.00 6.02
C ILE A 22 3.13 -7.88 6.49
N LYS A 23 4.13 -8.11 5.64
CA LYS A 23 5.32 -8.90 6.00
C LYS A 23 6.08 -8.30 7.18
N GLN A 24 6.24 -6.98 7.23
CA GLN A 24 6.86 -6.31 8.36
C GLN A 24 6.12 -6.53 9.68
N LYS A 25 4.78 -6.48 9.63
CA LYS A 25 3.93 -6.67 10.79
C LYS A 25 3.91 -8.12 11.25
N ALA A 26 3.80 -9.07 10.32
CA ALA A 26 3.73 -10.49 10.62
C ALA A 26 5.07 -11.03 11.14
N GLU A 27 6.20 -10.61 10.56
CA GLU A 27 7.53 -11.14 10.91
C GLU A 27 8.30 -10.27 11.90
N HIS A 28 7.72 -9.16 12.36
CA HIS A 28 8.34 -8.19 13.27
C HIS A 28 9.76 -7.74 12.84
N ARG A 29 10.02 -7.70 11.53
CA ARG A 29 11.32 -7.33 10.96
C ARG A 29 11.16 -6.63 9.61
N SER A 30 12.22 -6.01 9.14
CA SER A 30 12.30 -5.52 7.78
C SER A 30 13.67 -5.75 7.18
N THR A 31 13.72 -5.93 5.86
CA THR A 31 14.97 -6.03 5.11
C THR A 31 15.21 -4.78 4.28
N ARG A 32 16.47 -4.52 3.90
CA ARG A 32 16.81 -3.35 3.06
C ARG A 32 16.08 -3.35 1.72
N SER A 33 15.84 -4.53 1.13
CA SER A 33 15.07 -4.63 -0.12
C SER A 33 13.60 -4.29 0.09
N TRP A 34 13.00 -4.71 1.22
CA TRP A 34 11.61 -4.37 1.55
C TRP A 34 11.44 -2.87 1.77
N GLU A 35 12.36 -2.24 2.52
CA GLU A 35 12.36 -0.78 2.70
C GLU A 35 12.48 -0.02 1.38
N VAL A 36 13.27 -0.53 0.43
CA VAL A 36 13.39 0.05 -0.91
C VAL A 36 12.08 -0.10 -1.67
N SER A 37 11.45 -1.28 -1.67
CA SER A 37 10.16 -1.53 -2.32
C SER A 37 9.06 -0.63 -1.78
N ILE A 38 8.94 -0.51 -0.44
CA ILE A 38 7.99 0.39 0.22
C ILE A 38 8.19 1.82 -0.25
N ARG A 39 9.42 2.35 -0.15
CA ARG A 39 9.72 3.72 -0.55
C ARG A 39 9.47 3.99 -2.03
N ASN A 40 9.76 3.01 -2.89
CA ASN A 40 9.51 3.15 -4.33
C ASN A 40 8.01 3.18 -4.62
N SER A 41 7.21 2.27 -4.04
CA SER A 41 5.76 2.26 -4.19
C SER A 41 5.13 3.57 -3.68
N VAL A 42 5.57 4.07 -2.52
CA VAL A 42 5.10 5.35 -1.97
C VAL A 42 5.37 6.50 -2.95
N ARG A 43 6.59 6.59 -3.50
CA ARG A 43 6.95 7.64 -4.46
C ARG A 43 6.12 7.58 -5.74
N GLU A 44 5.90 6.38 -6.28
CA GLU A 44 5.09 6.23 -7.48
C GLU A 44 3.61 6.55 -7.21
N ILE A 45 3.03 6.12 -6.09
CA ILE A 45 1.66 6.50 -5.71
C ILE A 45 1.51 8.02 -5.59
N GLN A 46 2.43 8.66 -4.87
CA GLN A 46 2.42 10.12 -4.70
C GLN A 46 2.57 10.85 -6.05
N ARG A 47 3.47 10.37 -6.91
CA ARG A 47 3.72 10.93 -8.23
C ARG A 47 2.48 10.81 -9.13
N GLU A 48 1.85 9.65 -9.16
CA GLU A 48 0.69 9.36 -10.00
C GLU A 48 -0.55 10.10 -9.50
N ASN A 49 -0.67 10.28 -8.18
CA ASN A 49 -1.78 11.05 -7.61
C ASN A 49 -1.63 12.56 -7.76
N LYS A 50 -0.42 13.10 -7.98
CA LYS A 50 -0.18 14.55 -8.11
C LYS A 50 -0.61 15.10 -9.46
N CYS A 51 -1.52 16.08 -9.46
CA CYS A 51 -1.97 16.74 -10.69
C CYS A 51 -0.96 17.77 -11.18
N ARG A 52 -0.36 17.55 -12.37
CA ARG A 52 0.71 18.40 -12.90
C ARG A 52 0.24 19.73 -13.52
N LYS A 53 -1.02 19.82 -13.95
CA LYS A 53 -1.53 20.98 -14.70
C LYS A 53 -2.37 21.95 -13.88
N ALA A 54 -3.13 21.47 -12.89
CA ALA A 54 -4.11 22.26 -12.16
C ALA A 54 -3.72 22.52 -10.69
N GLY A 55 -2.58 21.99 -10.22
CA GLY A 55 -2.32 21.85 -8.79
C GLY A 55 -3.24 20.80 -8.14
N GLY A 56 -2.93 20.38 -6.92
CA GLY A 56 -3.73 19.39 -6.18
C GLY A 56 -3.49 17.93 -6.59
N TYR A 57 -4.47 17.08 -6.28
CA TYR A 57 -4.39 15.61 -6.37
C TYR A 57 -5.60 15.03 -7.12
N TYR A 58 -5.41 13.92 -7.83
CA TYR A 58 -6.47 13.24 -8.60
C TYR A 58 -7.46 12.49 -7.70
N LEU A 59 -6.94 11.87 -6.64
CA LEU A 59 -7.69 11.14 -5.63
C LEU A 59 -7.61 11.88 -4.30
N THR A 60 -8.77 11.97 -3.65
CA THR A 60 -8.89 12.47 -2.28
C THR A 60 -8.38 11.44 -1.26
N ARG A 61 -8.31 11.83 0.01
CA ARG A 61 -7.95 10.94 1.11
C ARG A 61 -8.86 9.70 1.20
N SER A 62 -10.17 9.87 1.03
CA SER A 62 -11.13 8.76 1.09
C SER A 62 -10.99 7.82 -0.11
N GLU A 63 -10.72 8.36 -1.29
CA GLU A 63 -10.56 7.55 -2.51
C GLU A 63 -9.24 6.77 -2.48
N LEU A 64 -8.18 7.34 -1.90
CA LEU A 64 -6.95 6.60 -1.62
C LEU A 64 -7.19 5.49 -0.59
N TRP A 65 -7.97 5.75 0.46
CA TRP A 65 -8.35 4.74 1.44
C TRP A 65 -9.09 3.58 0.77
N GLU A 66 -10.15 3.85 0.00
CA GLU A 66 -10.90 2.84 -0.77
C GLU A 66 -9.98 2.04 -1.70
N THR A 67 -9.06 2.72 -2.39
CA THR A 67 -8.09 2.06 -3.27
C THR A 67 -7.14 1.14 -2.49
N LEU A 68 -6.71 1.53 -1.29
CA LEU A 68 -5.89 0.70 -0.41
C LEU A 68 -6.69 -0.50 0.14
N GLU A 69 -7.97 -0.32 0.44
CA GLU A 69 -8.86 -1.41 0.87
C GLU A 69 -9.02 -2.49 -0.19
N GLU A 70 -9.20 -2.09 -1.46
CA GLU A 70 -9.24 -3.02 -2.59
C GLU A 70 -7.88 -3.69 -2.86
N ALA A 71 -6.79 -2.93 -2.70
CA ALA A 71 -5.44 -3.46 -2.88
C ALA A 71 -5.07 -4.47 -1.79
N TYR A 72 -5.55 -4.28 -0.56
CA TYR A 72 -5.26 -5.15 0.58
C TYR A 72 -5.61 -6.61 0.31
N LEU A 73 -6.73 -6.88 -0.36
CA LEU A 73 -7.16 -8.25 -0.68
C LEU A 73 -6.10 -9.01 -1.50
N ASN A 74 -5.51 -8.35 -2.50
CA ASN A 74 -4.45 -8.97 -3.30
C ASN A 74 -3.10 -9.00 -2.55
N ALA A 75 -2.87 -8.02 -1.67
CA ALA A 75 -1.64 -7.93 -0.90
C ALA A 75 -1.54 -9.00 0.18
N ILE A 76 -2.65 -9.34 0.85
CA ILE A 76 -2.69 -10.40 1.86
C ILE A 76 -2.51 -11.78 1.25
N ASP A 77 -3.11 -12.02 0.07
CA ASP A 77 -2.89 -13.25 -0.71
C ASP A 77 -1.41 -13.41 -1.08
N GLN A 78 -0.77 -12.35 -1.57
CA GLN A 78 0.65 -12.38 -1.91
C GLN A 78 1.54 -12.53 -0.67
N ALA A 79 1.19 -11.86 0.43
CA ALA A 79 1.96 -11.94 1.66
C ALA A 79 1.90 -13.34 2.27
N SER A 80 0.77 -14.02 2.17
CA SER A 80 0.60 -15.38 2.70
C SER A 80 1.54 -16.38 2.02
N LEU A 81 1.98 -16.12 0.78
CA LEU A 81 2.96 -16.94 0.05
C LEU A 81 4.41 -16.69 0.49
N GLU A 82 4.70 -15.54 1.14
CA GLU A 82 6.06 -15.11 1.45
C GLU A 82 6.36 -15.11 2.96
N VAL A 83 5.38 -14.78 3.80
CA VAL A 83 5.52 -14.73 5.26
C VAL A 83 5.84 -16.12 5.78
N GLU A 84 6.91 -16.22 6.57
CA GLU A 84 7.34 -17.49 7.19
C GLU A 84 7.42 -18.64 6.17
N GLU A 85 7.94 -18.35 4.97
CA GLU A 85 8.08 -19.31 3.86
C GLU A 85 6.74 -19.90 3.38
N GLY A 86 5.66 -19.12 3.45
CA GLY A 86 4.35 -19.53 2.95
C GLY A 86 3.53 -20.35 3.96
N ARG A 87 3.86 -20.25 5.24
CA ARG A 87 3.25 -21.06 6.31
C ARG A 87 1.75 -20.82 6.49
N TYR A 88 1.27 -19.62 6.21
CA TYR A 88 -0.09 -19.20 6.52
C TYR A 88 -0.95 -19.12 5.26
N GLN A 89 -2.21 -19.53 5.37
CA GLN A 89 -3.24 -19.10 4.41
C GLN A 89 -3.59 -17.62 4.64
N PRO A 90 -4.17 -16.91 3.65
CA PRO A 90 -4.53 -15.50 3.80
C PRO A 90 -5.39 -15.23 5.05
N GLU A 91 -6.40 -16.07 5.32
CA GLU A 91 -7.32 -15.92 6.45
C GLU A 91 -6.65 -16.18 7.81
N GLU A 92 -5.55 -16.93 7.83
CA GLU A 92 -4.73 -17.14 9.02
C GLU A 92 -3.82 -15.94 9.26
N LEU A 93 -3.22 -15.41 8.19
CA LEU A 93 -2.38 -14.23 8.24
C LEU A 93 -3.17 -12.99 8.66
N GLU A 94 -4.43 -12.85 8.22
CA GLU A 94 -5.33 -11.77 8.65
C GLU A 94 -5.60 -11.77 10.16
N LYS A 95 -5.45 -12.90 10.85
CA LYS A 95 -5.59 -12.96 12.32
C LYS A 95 -4.33 -12.48 13.05
N LEU A 96 -3.18 -12.48 12.36
CA LEU A 96 -1.90 -12.06 12.92
C LEU A 96 -1.63 -10.57 12.74
N VAL A 97 -2.28 -9.93 11.76
CA VAL A 97 -2.08 -8.53 11.44
C VAL A 97 -3.38 -7.73 11.56
N ASN A 98 -3.27 -6.45 11.93
CA ASN A 98 -4.42 -5.55 11.94
C ASN A 98 -4.54 -4.84 10.58
N ARG A 99 -5.54 -5.24 9.78
CA ARG A 99 -5.84 -4.64 8.46
C ARG A 99 -5.96 -3.13 8.52
N GLU A 100 -6.73 -2.60 9.47
CA GLU A 100 -7.00 -1.17 9.57
C GLU A 100 -5.74 -0.38 9.93
N GLU A 101 -4.90 -0.90 10.82
CA GLU A 101 -3.61 -0.28 11.16
C GLU A 101 -2.66 -0.23 9.97
N ILE A 102 -2.60 -1.31 9.18
CA ILE A 102 -1.75 -1.38 7.99
C ILE A 102 -2.22 -0.38 6.94
N ILE A 103 -3.52 -0.33 6.65
CA ILE A 103 -4.09 0.59 5.66
C ILE A 103 -3.91 2.04 6.10
N ARG A 104 -4.14 2.35 7.39
CA ARG A 104 -3.89 3.67 7.95
C ARG A 104 -2.43 4.08 7.82
N PHE A 105 -1.49 3.19 8.16
CA PHE A 105 -0.07 3.48 8.00
C PHE A 105 0.32 3.69 6.53
N ALA A 106 -0.19 2.86 5.62
CA ALA A 106 0.02 3.04 4.19
C ALA A 106 -0.54 4.39 3.70
N LEU A 107 -1.73 4.79 4.16
CA LEU A 107 -2.34 6.06 3.85
C LEU A 107 -1.46 7.23 4.32
N ASP A 108 -0.97 7.19 5.55
CA ASP A 108 -0.11 8.24 6.11
C ASP A 108 1.23 8.38 5.34
N LEU A 109 1.76 7.27 4.80
CA LEU A 109 2.97 7.30 3.96
C LEU A 109 2.73 7.94 2.59
N ILE A 110 1.56 7.75 1.98
CA ILE A 110 1.27 8.20 0.62
C ILE A 110 0.57 9.56 0.57
N LEU A 111 0.00 10.02 1.69
CA LEU A 111 -0.50 11.37 1.77
C LEU A 111 0.67 12.35 1.62
N PRO A 112 0.47 13.46 0.92
CA PRO A 112 1.44 14.54 0.93
C PRO A 112 1.60 15.00 2.37
N GLY A 113 2.83 14.96 2.89
CA GLY A 113 3.11 15.52 4.22
C GLY A 113 2.60 16.95 4.24
N GLU A 114 1.70 17.26 5.17
CA GLU A 114 1.35 18.65 5.46
C GLU A 114 2.67 19.33 5.80
N SER A 115 3.19 20.10 4.85
CA SER A 115 4.30 21.00 5.12
C SER A 115 3.71 22.07 6.04
N SER A 116 3.81 21.84 7.35
CA SER A 116 3.72 22.90 8.34
C SER A 116 4.97 23.76 8.26
#